data_AF-A0AAN8PN85-F1
#
_entry.id   AF-A0AAN8PN85-F1
#
_cell.length_a   1.000
_cell.length_b   1.000
_cell.length_c   1.000
_cell.angle_alpha   90.00
_cell.angle_beta   90.00
_cell.angle_gamma   90.00
#
_symmetry.space_group_name_H-M   'P 1'
#
loop_
_entity.id
_entity.type
_entity.pdbx_description
1 polymer ?
#
loop_
_entity_poly.entity_id
_entity_poly.type
_entity_poly.pdbx_seq_one_letter_code
_entity_poly.pdbx_strand_id
1 'polypeptide(L)'
;MRNPLGTSAAILSLIAVTAGYIINPRSSNVAGSKKHDVYIAGFFPFDEAVAESEIGRGVLPAVRLAVDHINDNPTVLRNYILHLWWNDTKIA
;
A
#
# COMPACT_ATOMS: atom_id res chain seq x y z
N MET A 1 42.75 -24.89 41.37
CA MET A 1 41.62 -24.33 42.15
C MET A 1 40.83 -23.40 41.23
N ARG A 2 39.61 -23.78 40.81
CA ARG A 2 38.74 -22.94 39.97
C ARG A 2 37.95 -21.99 40.88
N ASN A 3 38.08 -20.68 40.67
CA ASN A 3 37.41 -19.67 41.48
C ASN A 3 35.89 -19.70 41.23
N PRO A 4 35.05 -19.98 42.24
CA PRO A 4 33.60 -20.15 42.07
C PRO A 4 32.86 -18.84 41.79
N LEU A 5 33.50 -17.67 41.94
CA LEU A 5 32.87 -16.38 41.67
C LEU A 5 32.70 -16.07 40.17
N GLY A 6 33.55 -16.62 39.30
CA GLY A 6 33.49 -16.35 37.85
C GLY A 6 32.32 -17.01 37.14
N THR A 7 31.86 -18.16 37.63
CA THR A 7 30.77 -18.94 37.03
C THR A 7 29.40 -18.34 37.32
N SER A 8 29.18 -17.73 38.50
CA SER A 8 27.89 -17.10 38.83
C SER A 8 27.62 -15.83 38.03
N ALA A 9 28.65 -15.03 37.74
CA ALA A 9 28.51 -13.85 36.90
C ALA A 9 28.14 -14.20 35.45
N ALA A 10 28.68 -15.31 34.92
CA ALA A 10 28.38 -15.80 33.57
C ALA A 10 26.94 -16.34 33.43
N ILE A 11 26.40 -16.95 34.49
CA ILE A 11 25.03 -17.45 34.49
C ILE A 11 24.03 -16.29 34.56
N LEU A 12 24.33 -15.27 35.38
CA LEU A 12 23.50 -14.07 35.49
C LEU A 12 23.46 -13.24 34.20
N SER A 13 24.60 -13.13 33.49
CA SER A 13 24.64 -12.44 32.20
C SER A 13 23.87 -13.20 31.11
N LEU A 14 23.93 -14.53 31.10
CA LEU A 14 23.15 -15.35 30.16
C LEU A 14 21.64 -15.19 30.39
N ILE A 15 21.19 -15.23 31.65
CA ILE A 15 19.78 -15.03 32.00
C ILE A 15 19.31 -13.64 31.57
N ALA A 16 20.08 -12.59 31.86
CA ALA A 16 19.76 -11.23 31.47
C ALA A 16 19.64 -11.05 29.95
N VAL A 17 20.53 -11.68 29.17
CA VAL A 17 20.47 -11.66 27.69
C VAL A 17 19.23 -12.40 27.17
N THR A 18 18.91 -13.57 27.72
CA THR A 18 17.71 -14.32 27.31
C THR A 18 16.41 -13.61 27.71
N ALA A 19 16.35 -12.99 28.89
CA ALA A 19 15.20 -12.21 29.33
C ALA A 19 15.00 -10.96 28.46
N GLY A 20 16.09 -10.26 28.11
CA GLY A 20 16.04 -9.13 27.18
C GLY A 20 15.54 -9.51 25.78
N TYR A 21 15.76 -10.76 25.34
CA TYR A 21 15.25 -11.26 24.06
C TYR A 21 13.75 -11.62 24.11
N ILE A 22 13.26 -12.13 25.24
CA ILE A 22 11.86 -12.55 25.42
C ILE A 22 10.95 -11.33 25.68
N ILE A 23 11.43 -10.32 26.42
CA ILE A 23 10.63 -9.17 26.88
C ILE A 23 10.62 -8.02 25.86
N ASN A 24 11.45 -8.09 24.82
CA ASN A 24 11.43 -7.14 23.72
C ASN A 24 10.73 -7.81 22.52
N PRO A 25 9.39 -7.95 22.53
CA PRO A 25 8.69 -8.23 21.29
C PRO A 25 9.04 -7.04 20.42
N ARG A 26 9.98 -7.25 19.50
CA ARG A 26 10.26 -6.33 18.41
C ARG A 26 8.89 -6.04 17.86
N SER A 27 8.37 -4.85 18.14
CA SER A 27 7.08 -4.41 17.65
C SER A 27 7.18 -4.61 16.16
N SER A 28 6.63 -5.74 15.68
CA SER A 28 6.42 -5.98 14.28
C SER A 28 5.45 -4.89 13.99
N ASN A 29 5.97 -3.77 13.51
CA ASN A 29 5.21 -2.61 13.12
C ASN A 29 3.94 -3.17 12.54
N VAL A 30 2.80 -3.00 13.24
CA VAL A 30 1.52 -2.98 12.58
C VAL A 30 1.60 -1.67 11.81
N ALA A 31 2.43 -1.69 10.76
CA ALA A 31 2.45 -0.70 9.74
C ALA A 31 1.04 -0.83 9.21
N GLY A 32 0.18 0.12 9.58
CA GLY A 32 -0.86 0.52 8.65
C GLY A 32 -0.09 0.72 7.35
N SER A 33 -0.19 -0.26 6.46
CA SER A 33 0.64 -0.37 5.28
C SER A 33 0.42 0.93 4.53
N LYS A 34 1.47 1.76 4.44
CA LYS A 34 1.37 3.01 3.70
C LYS A 34 0.88 2.64 2.32
N LYS A 35 -0.32 3.10 1.95
CA LYS A 35 -0.89 2.80 0.65
C LYS A 35 -0.04 3.48 -0.42
N HIS A 36 0.19 2.78 -1.52
CA HIS A 36 0.95 3.29 -2.66
C HIS A 36 0.00 3.86 -3.72
N ASP A 37 0.25 5.08 -4.17
CA ASP A 37 -0.54 5.69 -5.24
C ASP A 37 -0.17 5.11 -6.61
N VAL A 38 -1.18 4.74 -7.39
CA VAL A 38 -1.05 4.26 -8.78
C VAL A 38 -1.97 5.09 -9.66
N TYR A 39 -1.42 5.62 -10.74
CA TYR A 39 -2.14 6.45 -11.70
C TYR A 39 -2.45 5.67 -12.96
N ILE A 40 -3.71 5.65 -13.34
CA ILE A 40 -4.17 5.20 -14.66
C ILE A 40 -4.40 6.47 -15.47
N ALA A 41 -3.67 6.61 -16.58
CA ALA A 41 -3.82 7.72 -17.50
C ALA A 41 -4.63 7.31 -18.72
N GLY A 42 -5.51 8.19 -19.22
CA GLY A 42 -6.29 7.93 -20.43
C GLY A 42 -6.72 9.19 -21.15
N PHE A 43 -6.87 9.09 -22.47
CA PHE A 43 -7.55 10.09 -23.28
C PHE A 43 -8.94 9.58 -23.63
N PHE A 44 -9.96 10.39 -23.41
CA PHE A 44 -11.34 10.06 -23.74
C PHE A 44 -11.92 11.15 -24.65
N PRO A 45 -12.61 10.81 -25.75
CA PRO A 45 -13.26 11.81 -26.59
C PRO A 45 -14.47 12.36 -25.84
N PHE A 46 -14.38 13.59 -25.33
CA PHE A 46 -15.43 14.18 -24.49
C PHE A 46 -16.01 15.46 -25.08
N ASP A 47 -15.28 16.13 -25.98
CA ASP A 47 -15.75 17.29 -26.74
C ASP A 47 -16.94 16.93 -27.65
N GLU A 48 -18.03 17.71 -27.63
CA GLU A 48 -19.21 17.49 -28.48
C GLU A 48 -18.92 17.64 -29.98
N ALA A 49 -17.82 18.34 -30.34
CA ALA A 49 -17.38 18.49 -31.72
C ALA A 49 -16.77 17.21 -32.31
N VAL A 50 -16.50 16.19 -31.49
CA VAL A 50 -15.95 14.89 -31.90
C VAL A 50 -17.09 13.89 -32.08
N ALA A 51 -17.14 13.19 -33.23
CA ALA A 51 -18.20 12.21 -33.51
C ALA A 51 -18.21 11.07 -32.46
N GLU A 52 -17.04 10.69 -31.97
CA GLU A 52 -16.81 9.66 -30.97
C GLU A 52 -17.15 10.11 -29.53
N SER A 53 -17.58 11.36 -29.33
CA SER A 53 -17.90 11.93 -28.02
C SER A 53 -18.99 11.17 -27.29
N GLU A 54 -19.99 10.63 -28.01
CA GLU A 54 -21.03 9.80 -27.39
C GLU A 54 -20.44 8.57 -26.71
N ILE A 55 -19.42 7.97 -27.32
CA ILE A 55 -18.73 6.80 -26.77
C ILE A 55 -17.91 7.22 -25.56
N GLY A 56 -17.12 8.28 -25.65
CA GLY A 56 -16.29 8.73 -24.52
C GLY A 56 -17.10 9.17 -23.30
N ARG A 57 -18.28 9.79 -23.51
CA ARG A 57 -19.24 10.10 -22.43
C ARG A 57 -19.83 8.87 -21.76
N GLY A 58 -19.90 7.73 -22.45
CA GLY A 58 -20.29 6.44 -21.85
C GLY A 58 -19.13 5.72 -21.16
N VAL A 59 -17.94 5.75 -21.76
CA VAL A 59 -16.77 4.99 -21.29
C VAL A 59 -16.16 5.62 -20.03
N LEU A 60 -15.98 6.93 -19.99
CA LEU A 60 -15.30 7.59 -18.85
C LEU A 60 -16.01 7.34 -17.50
N PRO A 61 -17.35 7.45 -17.39
CA PRO A 61 -18.06 7.07 -16.16
C PRO A 61 -17.88 5.61 -15.77
N ALA A 62 -17.85 4.68 -16.75
CA ALA A 62 -17.63 3.27 -16.49
C ALA A 62 -16.22 2.99 -15.93
N VAL A 63 -15.20 3.66 -16.49
CA VAL A 63 -13.82 3.57 -15.98
C VAL A 63 -13.72 4.12 -14.56
N ARG A 64 -14.37 5.27 -14.30
CA ARG A 64 -14.40 5.86 -12.96
C ARG A 64 -15.05 4.93 -11.93
N LEU A 65 -16.20 4.35 -12.27
CA LEU A 65 -16.89 3.39 -11.41
C LEU A 65 -16.03 2.14 -11.14
N ALA A 66 -15.29 1.65 -12.13
CA ALA A 66 -14.36 0.53 -11.94
C ALA A 66 -13.22 0.88 -10.97
N VAL A 67 -12.65 2.09 -11.08
CA VAL A 67 -11.61 2.58 -10.15
C VAL A 67 -12.15 2.66 -8.73
N ASP A 68 -13.36 3.20 -8.56
CA ASP A 68 -14.02 3.30 -7.25
C ASP A 68 -14.25 1.89 -6.65
N HIS A 69 -14.79 0.95 -7.42
CA HIS A 69 -14.98 -0.43 -6.99
C HIS A 69 -13.68 -1.15 -6.60
N ILE A 70 -12.57 -0.88 -7.29
CA ILE A 70 -11.27 -1.48 -6.96
C ILE A 70 -10.76 -0.92 -5.63
N ASN A 71 -10.83 0.40 -5.44
CA ASN A 71 -10.37 1.06 -4.22
C ASN A 71 -11.18 0.65 -2.98
N ASP A 72 -12.48 0.37 -3.15
CA ASP A 72 -13.36 -0.09 -2.08
C ASP A 72 -13.20 -1.58 -1.76
N ASN A 73 -12.63 -2.38 -2.68
CA ASN A 73 -12.49 -3.81 -2.49
C ASN A 73 -11.28 -4.14 -1.59
N PRO A 74 -11.48 -4.69 -0.38
CA PRO A 74 -10.38 -4.93 0.55
C PRO A 74 -9.46 -6.09 0.13
N THR A 75 -9.77 -6.82 -0.95
CA THR A 75 -9.00 -7.97 -1.43
C THR A 75 -8.22 -7.67 -2.72
N VAL A 76 -8.63 -6.66 -3.48
CA VAL A 76 -7.98 -6.27 -4.74
C VAL A 76 -7.09 -5.07 -4.45
N LEU A 77 -5.81 -5.15 -4.84
CA LEU A 77 -4.86 -4.04 -4.70
C LEU A 77 -4.85 -3.40 -3.29
N ARG A 78 -4.99 -4.22 -2.24
CA ARG A 78 -5.19 -3.83 -0.83
C ARG A 78 -4.28 -2.71 -0.29
N ASN A 79 -3.05 -2.63 -0.80
CA ASN A 79 -2.05 -1.64 -0.36
C ASN A 79 -1.82 -0.53 -1.40
N TYR A 80 -2.77 -0.33 -2.32
CA TYR A 80 -2.72 0.68 -3.35
C TYR A 80 -3.96 1.57 -3.30
N ILE A 81 -3.82 2.78 -3.83
CA ILE A 81 -4.92 3.67 -4.17
C ILE A 81 -4.79 3.98 -5.65
N LEU A 82 -5.83 3.67 -6.41
CA LEU A 82 -5.90 3.95 -7.84
C LEU A 82 -6.48 5.34 -8.05
N HIS A 83 -5.81 6.10 -8.90
CA HIS A 83 -6.21 7.42 -9.34
C HIS A 83 -6.40 7.41 -10.86
N LEU A 84 -7.51 7.95 -11.34
CA LEU A 84 -7.71 8.17 -12.77
C LEU A 84 -7.27 9.60 -13.12
N TRP A 85 -6.26 9.71 -13.97
CA TRP A 85 -5.89 10.97 -14.61
C TRP A 85 -6.33 10.91 -16.07
N TRP A 86 -7.26 11.79 -16.47
CA TRP A 86 -7.80 11.74 -17.81
C TRP A 86 -7.82 13.13 -18.44
N ASN A 87 -7.62 13.16 -19.76
CA ASN A 87 -7.75 14.35 -20.58
C ASN A 87 -8.73 14.11 -21.72
N ASP A 88 -9.39 15.18 -22.16
CA ASP A 88 -10.15 15.16 -23.40
C ASP A 88 -9.18 15.07 -24.58
N THR A 89 -9.53 14.23 -25.55
CA THR A 89 -8.68 14.00 -26.73
C THR A 89 -8.61 15.26 -27.59
N LYS A 90 -9.73 16.00 -27.67
CA LYS A 90 -9.95 17.16 -28.56
C LYS A 90 -9.59 16.90 -30.02
N ILE A 91 -10.11 17.74 -30.91
CA ILE A 91 -9.59 17.81 -32.28
C ILE A 91 -8.50 18.88 -32.23
N ALA A 92 -7.28 18.50 -32.63
CA ALA A 92 -6.16 19.43 -32.76
C ALA A 92 -6.34 20.39 -33.95
#